data_AF-A0A929Y834-F1
#
_entry.id   AF-A0A929Y834-F1
#
_cell.length_a   1.000
_cell.length_b   1.000
_cell.length_c   1.000
_cell.angle_alpha   90.00
_cell.angle_beta   90.00
_cell.angle_gamma   90.00
#
_symmetry.space_group_name_H-M   'P 1'
#
loop_
_entity.id
_entity.type
_entity.pdbx_description
1 polymer ?
#
loop_
_entity_poly.entity_id
_entity_poly.type
_entity_poly.pdbx_seq_one_letter_code
_entity_poly.pdbx_strand_id
1 'polypeptide(L)'
;MARPRKRNRKENRFSIFLAVIVVILLTTMVGFKSIGLKQKRAQYLEEQTRLTRQIQKEEARSQEIAEYEKYTHTRKYIEEVARDKLGLIYEGEILFRNE
;
A
#
# COMPACT_ATOMS: atom_id res chain seq x y z
N MET A 1 9.57 13.26 80.22
CA MET A 1 10.08 12.12 79.43
C MET A 1 9.15 11.87 78.25
N ALA A 2 9.58 12.13 77.02
CA ALA A 2 8.81 11.81 75.81
C ALA A 2 9.38 10.56 75.13
N ARG A 3 8.56 9.53 74.91
CA ARG A 3 8.96 8.30 74.22
C ARG A 3 8.87 8.51 72.70
N PRO A 4 9.86 8.10 71.89
CA PRO A 4 9.74 8.20 70.44
C PRO A 4 8.77 7.14 69.91
N ARG A 5 7.73 7.61 69.20
CA ARG A 5 6.72 6.79 68.53
C ARG A 5 7.38 5.99 67.41
N LYS A 6 7.48 4.66 67.57
CA LYS A 6 7.98 3.75 66.52
C LYS A 6 7.09 3.91 65.28
N ARG A 7 7.66 4.46 64.21
CA ARG A 7 7.01 4.67 62.92
C ARG A 7 6.74 3.30 62.27
N ASN A 8 5.49 3.06 61.89
CA ASN A 8 4.97 1.81 61.34
C ASN A 8 5.64 1.44 60.00
N ARG A 9 6.84 0.84 60.05
CA ARG A 9 7.57 0.37 58.84
C ARG A 9 6.83 -0.75 58.08
N LYS A 10 5.86 -1.43 58.68
CA LYS A 10 5.07 -2.50 58.03
C LYS A 10 4.06 -1.94 57.02
N GLU A 11 3.50 -0.77 57.28
CA GLU A 11 2.48 -0.12 56.43
C GLU A 11 3.07 0.31 55.07
N ASN A 12 4.29 0.87 55.10
CA ASN A 12 5.02 1.25 53.89
C ASN A 12 5.38 0.05 53.00
N ARG A 13 5.58 -1.15 53.56
CA ARG A 13 5.88 -2.35 52.76
C ARG A 13 4.64 -2.85 52.02
N PHE A 14 3.48 -2.75 52.66
CA PHE A 14 2.22 -3.10 52.03
C PHE A 14 1.86 -2.12 50.91
N SER A 15 2.04 -0.81 51.13
CA SER A 15 1.81 0.19 50.08
C SER A 15 2.77 0.06 48.90
N ILE A 16 4.05 -0.25 49.15
CA ILE A 16 5.02 -0.54 48.07
C ILE A 16 4.62 -1.81 47.30
N PHE A 17 4.22 -2.87 48.00
CA PHE A 17 3.76 -4.11 47.36
C PHE A 17 2.53 -3.87 46.47
N LEU A 18 1.56 -3.08 46.96
CA LEU A 18 0.37 -2.71 46.20
C LEU A 18 0.73 -1.87 44.96
N ALA A 19 1.67 -0.92 45.09
CA ALA A 19 2.17 -0.14 43.97
C ALA A 19 2.85 -1.00 42.90
N VAL A 20 3.67 -1.98 43.29
CA VAL A 20 4.32 -2.91 42.36
C VAL A 20 3.29 -3.74 41.58
N ILE A 21 2.25 -4.24 42.24
CA ILE A 21 1.16 -4.98 41.57
C ILE A 21 0.47 -4.10 40.53
N VAL A 22 0.13 -2.85 40.89
CA VAL A 22 -0.51 -1.91 39.96
C VAL A 22 0.39 -1.66 38.75
N VAL A 23 1.70 -1.46 38.95
CA VAL A 23 2.66 -1.28 37.84
C VAL A 23 2.72 -2.53 36.93
N ILE A 24 2.71 -3.73 37.50
CA ILE A 24 2.68 -4.99 36.71
C ILE A 24 1.38 -5.11 35.90
N LEU A 25 0.23 -4.79 36.49
CA LEU A 25 -1.07 -4.82 35.80
C LEU A 25 -1.11 -3.82 34.64
N LEU A 26 -0.62 -2.59 34.86
CA LEU A 26 -0.55 -1.58 33.79
C LEU A 26 0.40 -2.01 32.67
N THR A 27 1.58 -2.55 33.02
CA THR A 27 2.58 -2.98 32.03
C THR A 27 2.07 -4.15 31.18
N THR A 28 1.42 -5.13 31.81
CA THR A 28 0.83 -6.28 31.09
C THR A 28 -0.32 -5.84 30.18
N MET A 29 -1.23 -4.98 30.66
CA MET A 29 -2.35 -4.46 29.85
C MET A 29 -1.88 -3.70 28.60
N VAL A 30 -0.84 -2.87 28.73
CA VAL A 30 -0.23 -2.15 27.59
C VAL A 30 0.48 -3.14 26.65
N GLY A 31 1.15 -4.16 27.19
CA GLY A 31 1.79 -5.23 26.42
C GLY A 31 0.80 -6.03 25.57
N PHE A 32 -0.34 -6.44 26.14
CA PHE A 32 -1.40 -7.15 25.42
C PHE A 32 -1.97 -6.31 24.25
N LYS A 33 -2.17 -5.01 24.46
CA LYS A 33 -2.60 -4.10 23.37
C LYS A 33 -1.53 -3.95 22.28
N SER A 34 -0.25 -3.97 22.65
CA SER A 34 0.87 -3.85 21.69
C SER A 34 0.92 -5.02 20.70
N ILE A 35 0.59 -6.25 21.12
CA ILE A 35 0.55 -7.43 20.25
C ILE A 35 -0.56 -7.29 19.19
N GLY A 36 -1.75 -6.83 19.59
CA GLY A 36 -2.86 -6.59 18.66
C GLY A 36 -2.58 -5.45 17.66
N LEU A 37 -1.87 -4.39 18.09
CA LEU A 37 -1.46 -3.31 17.17
C LEU A 37 -0.43 -3.78 16.14
N LYS A 38 0.48 -4.70 16.49
CA LYS A 38 1.46 -5.26 15.53
C LYS A 38 0.77 -6.09 14.43
N GLN A 39 -0.25 -6.87 14.78
CA GLN A 39 -1.04 -7.62 13.78
C GLN A 39 -1.76 -6.69 12.80
N LYS A 40 -2.39 -5.62 13.31
CA LYS A 40 -3.02 -4.62 12.44
C LYS A 40 -2.01 -3.95 11.51
N ARG A 41 -0.82 -3.60 12.00
CA ARG A 41 0.25 -3.02 11.16
C ARG A 41 0.70 -3.94 10.04
N ALA A 42 0.79 -5.25 10.28
CA ALA A 42 1.17 -6.22 9.25
C ALA A 42 0.10 -6.30 8.14
N GLN A 43 -1.19 -6.33 8.52
CA GLN A 43 -2.29 -6.34 7.56
C GLN A 43 -2.33 -5.06 6.70
N TYR A 44 -2.11 -3.89 7.31
CA TYR A 44 -2.07 -2.63 6.55
C TYR A 44 -0.90 -2.57 5.57
N LEU A 45 0.27 -3.12 5.91
CA LEU A 45 1.40 -3.22 5.00
C LEU A 45 1.10 -4.13 3.80
N GLU A 46 0.50 -5.29 4.04
CA GLU A 46 0.11 -6.20 2.96
C GLU A 46 -0.90 -5.56 2.02
N GLU A 47 -1.92 -4.91 2.57
CA GLU A 47 -2.94 -4.20 1.79
C GLU A 47 -2.35 -3.04 0.99
N GLN A 48 -1.42 -2.29 1.59
CA GLN A 48 -0.70 -1.21 0.91
C GLN A 48 0.11 -1.76 -0.28
N THR A 49 0.86 -2.86 -0.11
CA THR A 49 1.61 -3.46 -1.22
C THR A 49 0.69 -3.98 -2.34
N ARG A 50 -0.46 -4.56 -2.00
CA ARG A 50 -1.46 -5.02 -2.97
C ARG A 50 -2.02 -3.85 -3.79
N LEU A 51 -2.42 -2.78 -3.11
CA LEU A 51 -2.96 -1.57 -3.75
C LEU A 51 -1.90 -0.89 -4.64
N THR A 52 -0.67 -0.77 -4.17
CA THR A 52 0.43 -0.20 -4.98
C THR A 52 0.69 -1.00 -6.25
N ARG A 53 0.65 -2.35 -6.18
CA ARG A 53 0.78 -3.18 -7.40
C ARG A 53 -0.38 -2.98 -8.37
N GLN A 54 -1.61 -2.82 -7.88
CA GLN A 54 -2.77 -2.56 -8.73
C GLN A 54 -2.63 -1.23 -9.45
N ILE A 55 -2.24 -0.16 -8.73
CA ILE A 55 -2.00 1.16 -9.30
C ILE A 55 -0.93 1.09 -10.38
N GLN A 56 0.23 0.47 -10.11
CA GLN A 56 1.31 0.34 -11.09
C GLN A 56 0.86 -0.42 -12.35
N LYS A 57 0.05 -1.47 -12.19
CA LYS A 57 -0.47 -2.24 -13.32
C LYS A 57 -1.45 -1.42 -14.17
N GLU A 58 -2.33 -0.65 -13.54
CA GLU A 58 -3.25 0.25 -14.24
C GLU A 58 -2.52 1.41 -14.93
N GLU A 59 -1.52 1.98 -14.28
CA GLU A 59 -0.71 3.06 -14.83
C GLU A 59 0.08 2.59 -16.06
N ALA A 60 0.70 1.41 -16.01
CA ALA A 60 1.37 0.80 -17.16
C ALA A 60 0.39 0.55 -18.33
N ARG A 61 -0.80 0.03 -18.04
CA ARG A 61 -1.84 -0.17 -19.07
C ARG A 61 -2.32 1.15 -19.66
N SER A 62 -2.45 2.19 -18.85
CA SER A 62 -2.86 3.52 -19.31
C SER A 62 -1.79 4.15 -20.21
N GLN A 63 -0.51 3.96 -19.90
CA GLN A 63 0.59 4.43 -20.75
C GLN A 63 0.60 3.70 -22.10
N GLU A 64 0.42 2.37 -22.09
CA GLU A 64 0.34 1.57 -23.32
C GLU A 64 -0.83 1.99 -24.22
N ILE A 65 -2.01 2.26 -23.63
CA ILE A 65 -3.18 2.77 -24.36
C ILE A 65 -2.89 4.16 -24.95
N ALA A 66 -2.25 5.06 -24.19
CA ALA A 66 -1.92 6.40 -24.67
C ALA A 66 -0.88 6.36 -25.81
N GLU A 67 0.07 5.42 -25.77
CA GLU A 67 1.04 5.21 -26.84
C GLU A 67 0.39 4.60 -28.08
N TYR A 68 -0.53 3.66 -27.91
CA TYR A 68 -1.35 3.11 -29.00
C TYR A 68 -2.28 4.16 -29.64
N GLU A 69 -2.87 5.04 -28.83
CA GLU A 69 -3.67 6.16 -29.32
C GLU A 69 -2.81 7.09 -30.18
N LYS A 70 -1.60 7.44 -29.74
CA LYS A 70 -0.66 8.23 -30.56
C LYS A 70 -0.28 7.50 -31.85
N TYR A 71 -0.01 6.20 -31.79
CA TYR A 71 0.34 5.39 -32.95
C TYR A 71 -0.79 5.37 -34.00
N THR A 72 -2.02 5.14 -33.57
CA THR A 72 -3.21 5.11 -34.45
C THR A 72 -3.56 6.48 -35.05
N HIS A 73 -3.17 7.57 -34.39
CA HIS A 73 -3.31 8.93 -34.94
C HIS A 73 -2.16 9.33 -35.88
N THR A 74 -1.14 8.50 -36.06
CA THR A 74 -0.08 8.79 -37.04
C THR A 74 -0.60 8.64 -38.47
N ARG A 75 -0.16 9.54 -39.37
CA ARG A 75 -0.50 9.51 -40.79
C ARG A 75 -0.21 8.15 -41.45
N LYS A 76 0.80 7.42 -40.96
CA LYS A 76 1.20 6.11 -41.46
C LYS A 76 0.16 5.02 -41.20
N TYR A 77 -0.46 5.00 -40.01
CA TYR A 77 -1.55 4.05 -39.73
C TYR A 77 -2.78 4.35 -40.59
N ILE A 78 -3.11 5.63 -40.79
CA ILE A 78 -4.22 6.04 -41.68
C ILE A 78 -3.95 5.61 -43.12
N GLU A 79 -2.72 5.79 -43.61
CA GLU A 79 -2.29 5.37 -44.94
C GLU A 79 -2.34 3.84 -45.10
N GLU A 80 -1.84 3.08 -44.12
CA GLU A 80 -1.90 1.61 -44.12
C GLU A 80 -3.35 1.12 -44.11
N VAL A 81 -4.23 1.67 -43.26
CA VAL A 81 -5.65 1.31 -43.21
C VAL A 81 -6.37 1.70 -44.51
N ALA A 82 -6.05 2.85 -45.09
CA ALA A 82 -6.62 3.29 -46.36
C ALA A 82 -6.17 2.39 -47.53
N ARG A 83 -4.90 1.98 -47.56
CA ARG A 83 -4.36 1.07 -48.57
C ARG A 83 -4.93 -0.34 -48.43
N ASP A 84 -5.02 -0.86 -47.20
CA ASP A 84 -5.44 -2.24 -46.92
C ASP A 84 -6.97 -2.44 -46.95
N LYS A 85 -7.74 -1.51 -46.36
CA LYS A 85 -9.22 -1.62 -46.32
C LYS A 85 -9.92 -0.95 -47.49
N LEU A 86 -9.41 0.19 -47.97
CA LEU A 86 -10.07 0.98 -49.02
C LEU A 86 -9.37 0.83 -50.38
N GLY A 87 -8.23 0.13 -50.45
CA GLY A 87 -7.47 -0.03 -51.69
C GLY A 87 -6.91 1.28 -52.24
N LEU A 88 -6.83 2.33 -51.41
CA LEU A 88 -6.40 3.65 -51.81
C LEU A 88 -4.88 3.67 -51.96
N ILE A 89 -4.42 4.09 -53.15
CA ILE A 89 -3.00 4.22 -53.51
C ILE A 89 -2.77 5.62 -54.07
N TYR A 90 -1.53 6.12 -54.00
CA TYR A 90 -1.21 7.43 -54.57
C TYR A 90 -1.23 7.40 -56.11
N GLU A 91 -1.51 8.55 -56.74
CA GLU A 91 -1.48 8.68 -58.21
C GLU A 91 -0.09 8.28 -58.75
N GLY A 92 -0.02 7.16 -59.46
CA GLY A 92 1.22 6.59 -60.02
C GLY A 92 1.72 5.30 -59.35
N GLU A 93 1.11 4.85 -58.25
CA GLU A 93 1.41 3.55 -57.63
C GLU A 93 0.57 2.42 -58.27
N ILE A 94 1.11 1.18 -58.35
CA ILE A 94 0.41 0.01 -58.90
C ILE A 94 0.20 -1.03 -57.78
N LEU A 95 -1.05 -1.39 -57.51
CA LEU A 95 -1.40 -2.38 -56.49
C LEU A 95 -1.18 -3.81 -57.01
N PHE A 96 -0.11 -4.48 -56.54
CA PHE A 96 0.09 -5.91 -56.80
C PHE A 96 -0.65 -6.75 -55.75
N ARG A 97 -1.71 -7.45 -56.18
CA ARG A 97 -2.32 -8.55 -55.43
C ARG A 97 -1.75 -9.86 -55.98
N ASN A 98 -0.98 -10.57 -55.19
CA ASN A 98 -0.58 -11.94 -55.52
C ASN A 98 -1.80 -12.84 -55.27
N GLU A 99 -2.24 -13.57 -56.29
CA GLU A 99 -3.13 -14.74 -56.11
C GLU A 99 -2.42 -15.83 -55.30
#